data_AF-A0A246QE99-F1
#
_entry.id   AF-A0A246QE99-F1
#
_cell.length_a   1.000
_cell.length_b   1.000
_cell.length_c   1.000
_cell.angle_alpha   90.00
_cell.angle_beta   90.00
_cell.angle_gamma   90.00
#
_symmetry.space_group_name_H-M   'P 1'
#
loop_
_entity.id
_entity.type
_entity.pdbx_description
1 polymer ?
#
loop_
_entity_poly.entity_id
_entity_poly.type
_entity_poly.pdbx_seq_one_letter_code
_entity_poly.pdbx_strand_id
1 'polypeptide(L)'
;MKSRIALQAALWTAAAVAGAPAFAQTATGPANSAAPAAMTTAPANTKTATPHKANDRVEKHIKSLHDQLKITAAQEGQWEPVAQTMRDNAEQIDTLVEKRNANTSMTALDDLNSYAEFTQANSDGVKKLTAVFTPLYNNLSDDQKKNADKIFSQGENRRVVHNKKPEKAKTPAKG
;
A
#
# COMPACT_ATOMS: atom_id res chain seq x y z
N MET A 1 30.38 5.88 28.41
CA MET A 1 29.12 5.79 29.17
C MET A 1 28.03 6.50 28.38
N LYS A 2 27.06 5.76 27.84
CA LYS A 2 25.82 6.24 27.21
C LYS A 2 24.85 5.07 27.21
N SER A 3 24.08 4.96 28.29
CA SER A 3 22.99 4.01 28.43
C SER A 3 21.82 4.48 27.57
N ARG A 4 21.38 3.65 26.61
CA ARG A 4 20.11 3.88 25.90
C ARG A 4 19.00 3.20 26.69
N ILE A 5 18.14 4.03 27.26
CA ILE A 5 16.91 3.62 27.94
C ILE A 5 16.01 2.96 26.89
N ALA A 6 15.76 1.67 27.07
CA ALA A 6 14.77 0.93 26.32
C ALA A 6 13.39 1.21 26.91
N LEU A 7 12.48 1.81 26.14
CA LEU A 7 11.05 1.75 26.45
C LEU A 7 10.48 0.51 25.76
N GLN A 8 10.44 -0.55 26.57
CA GLN A 8 9.75 -1.80 26.30
C GLN A 8 8.24 -1.56 26.22
N ALA A 9 7.60 -2.20 25.24
CA ALA A 9 6.15 -2.31 25.14
C ALA A 9 5.62 -3.28 26.21
N ALA A 10 4.59 -2.87 26.95
CA ALA A 10 3.79 -3.75 27.82
C ALA A 10 2.61 -4.28 27.00
N LEU A 11 2.57 -5.58 26.68
CA LEU A 11 1.99 -6.69 27.46
C LEU A 11 0.46 -6.67 27.50
N TRP A 12 -0.15 -7.59 26.74
CA TRP A 12 -1.47 -8.14 27.06
C TRP A 12 -1.30 -9.57 27.55
N THR A 13 -1.55 -9.76 28.84
CA THR A 13 -1.70 -11.04 29.52
C THR A 13 -3.03 -11.71 29.14
N ALA A 14 -3.00 -13.02 28.90
CA ALA A 14 -4.17 -13.89 29.03
C ALA A 14 -3.75 -15.24 29.63
N ALA A 15 -4.66 -15.79 30.44
CA ALA A 15 -4.43 -16.65 31.58
C ALA A 15 -4.14 -18.13 31.25
N ALA A 16 -3.57 -18.78 32.28
CA ALA A 16 -3.18 -20.19 32.35
C ALA A 16 -4.37 -21.15 32.48
N VAL A 17 -4.19 -22.39 32.00
CA VAL A 17 -4.71 -23.62 32.65
C VAL A 17 -3.64 -24.70 32.59
N ALA A 18 -3.41 -25.31 33.74
CA ALA A 18 -2.42 -26.34 34.03
C ALA A 18 -2.87 -27.75 33.63
N GLY A 19 -1.89 -28.62 33.35
CA GLY A 19 -2.05 -30.07 33.24
C GLY A 19 -0.71 -30.76 32.91
N ALA A 20 -0.04 -31.29 33.93
CA ALA A 20 1.11 -32.22 33.84
C ALA A 20 0.58 -33.69 33.97
N PRO A 21 1.37 -34.80 33.78
CA PRO A 21 2.84 -34.89 33.74
C PRO A 21 3.49 -35.87 32.73
N ALA A 22 4.84 -35.80 32.68
CA ALA A 22 5.85 -36.87 32.50
C ALA A 22 5.76 -37.85 31.30
N PHE A 23 6.81 -37.87 30.46
CA PHE A 23 7.80 -38.97 30.45
C PHE A 23 9.14 -38.46 29.89
N ALA A 24 10.21 -38.90 30.54
CA ALA A 24 11.60 -38.55 30.29
C ALA A 24 12.18 -39.28 29.07
N GLN A 25 13.09 -38.64 28.33
CA GLN A 25 14.25 -39.31 27.70
C GLN A 25 15.48 -38.39 27.66
N THR A 26 16.41 -38.71 28.57
CA THR A 26 17.87 -38.84 28.43
C THR A 26 18.70 -37.81 27.65
N ALA A 27 19.69 -37.30 28.39
CA ALA A 27 20.76 -36.37 28.05
C ALA A 27 21.81 -36.90 27.04
N THR A 28 22.56 -35.98 26.42
CA THR A 28 24.02 -35.72 26.62
C THR A 28 24.66 -35.06 25.38
N GLY A 29 25.47 -34.00 25.57
CA GLY A 29 26.51 -33.59 24.62
C GLY A 29 26.62 -32.07 24.34
N PRO A 30 27.81 -31.45 24.35
CA PRO A 30 28.00 -30.03 24.71
C PRO A 30 28.05 -29.03 23.53
N ALA A 31 27.99 -27.76 23.94
CA ALA A 31 27.97 -26.52 23.18
C ALA A 31 29.00 -26.38 22.04
N ASN A 32 28.61 -25.62 20.99
CA ASN A 32 29.52 -24.67 20.33
C ASN A 32 28.75 -23.53 19.64
N SER A 33 29.05 -22.31 20.10
CA SER A 33 29.11 -21.03 19.40
C SER A 33 27.94 -20.56 18.53
N ALA A 34 27.20 -19.60 19.10
CA ALA A 34 26.34 -18.67 18.38
C ALA A 34 27.13 -17.86 17.34
N ALA A 35 26.88 -18.09 16.05
CA ALA A 35 27.23 -17.17 14.99
C ALA A 35 26.11 -16.13 14.84
N PRO A 36 26.39 -14.82 14.86
CA PRO A 36 25.38 -13.82 14.54
C PRO A 36 24.96 -13.99 13.08
N ALA A 37 23.68 -14.27 12.86
CA ALA A 37 23.08 -14.25 11.53
C ALA A 37 23.30 -12.85 10.93
N ALA A 38 24.12 -12.79 9.88
CA ALA A 38 24.26 -11.60 9.07
C ALA A 38 22.87 -11.26 8.50
N MET A 39 22.27 -10.19 9.01
CA MET A 39 21.10 -9.59 8.41
C MET A 39 21.54 -9.02 7.06
N THR A 40 21.30 -9.76 5.99
CA THR A 40 21.32 -9.20 4.64
C THR A 40 20.16 -8.20 4.58
N THR A 41 20.44 -6.93 4.84
CA THR A 41 19.54 -5.83 4.46
C THR A 41 19.48 -5.84 2.95
N ALA A 42 18.45 -6.51 2.41
CA ALA A 42 18.08 -6.36 1.02
C ALA A 42 17.88 -4.86 0.77
N PRO A 43 18.54 -4.27 -0.24
CA PRO A 43 18.30 -2.87 -0.56
C PRO A 43 16.83 -2.74 -0.95
N ALA A 44 16.11 -1.86 -0.28
CA ALA A 44 14.82 -1.41 -0.73
C ALA A 44 15.05 -0.73 -2.08
N ASN A 45 14.78 -1.45 -3.18
CA ASN A 45 14.81 -0.92 -4.53
C ASN A 45 13.65 0.09 -4.69
N THR A 46 13.78 1.27 -4.12
CA THR A 46 13.00 2.44 -4.53
C THR A 46 13.57 2.89 -5.88
N LYS A 47 13.16 2.22 -6.96
CA LYS A 47 13.43 2.70 -8.31
C LYS A 47 12.67 4.02 -8.46
N THR A 48 13.38 5.13 -8.35
CA THR A 48 12.92 6.46 -8.72
C THR A 48 12.51 6.41 -10.19
N ALA A 49 11.20 6.47 -10.46
CA ALA A 49 10.73 6.59 -11.82
C ALA A 49 11.14 7.97 -12.36
N THR A 50 11.77 8.02 -13.52
CA THR A 50 12.07 9.29 -14.20
C THR A 50 10.77 10.01 -14.59
N PRO A 51 10.70 11.35 -14.61
CA PRO A 51 9.46 12.12 -14.82
C PRO A 51 8.68 11.71 -16.08
N HIS A 52 9.39 11.50 -17.19
CA HIS A 52 8.76 11.06 -18.45
C HIS A 52 8.04 9.70 -18.31
N LYS A 53 8.59 8.78 -17.51
CA LYS A 53 7.99 7.46 -17.26
C LYS A 53 6.83 7.53 -16.27
N ALA A 54 6.74 8.56 -15.44
CA ALA A 54 5.58 8.79 -14.58
C ALA A 54 4.38 9.28 -15.42
N ASN A 55 4.59 10.28 -16.28
CA ASN A 55 3.59 10.76 -17.23
C ASN A 55 3.06 9.65 -18.15
N ASP A 56 3.94 8.81 -18.72
CA ASP A 56 3.53 7.65 -19.54
C ASP A 56 2.59 6.70 -18.77
N ARG A 57 2.84 6.48 -17.48
CA ARG A 57 2.01 5.60 -16.64
C ARG A 57 0.64 6.22 -16.36
N VAL A 58 0.59 7.53 -16.13
CA VAL A 58 -0.65 8.26 -15.86
C VAL A 58 -1.54 8.24 -17.09
N GLU A 59 -1.01 8.57 -18.27
CA GLU A 59 -1.78 8.54 -19.52
C GLU A 59 -2.27 7.13 -19.85
N LYS A 60 -1.43 6.11 -19.63
CA LYS A 60 -1.86 4.71 -19.79
C LYS A 60 -2.99 4.35 -18.82
N HIS A 61 -2.94 4.85 -17.59
CA HIS A 61 -3.98 4.59 -16.61
C HIS A 61 -5.29 5.31 -16.96
N ILE A 62 -5.21 6.58 -17.36
CA ILE A 62 -6.35 7.37 -17.83
C ILE A 62 -7.02 6.66 -19.01
N LYS A 63 -6.24 6.27 -20.03
CA LYS A 63 -6.78 5.54 -21.19
C LYS A 63 -7.44 4.22 -20.78
N SER A 64 -6.77 3.44 -19.93
CA SER A 64 -7.32 2.17 -19.45
C SER A 64 -8.63 2.37 -18.70
N LEU A 65 -8.74 3.43 -17.88
CA LEU A 65 -9.95 3.70 -17.12
C LEU A 65 -11.08 4.20 -18.02
N HIS A 66 -10.78 5.03 -19.02
CA HIS A 66 -11.74 5.45 -20.07
C HIS A 66 -12.33 4.24 -20.81
N ASP A 67 -11.44 3.36 -21.31
CA ASP A 67 -11.82 2.15 -22.03
C ASP A 67 -12.67 1.23 -21.13
N GLN A 68 -12.26 1.06 -19.87
CA GLN A 68 -12.96 0.21 -18.91
C GLN A 68 -14.34 0.75 -18.56
N LEU A 69 -14.49 2.06 -18.36
CA LEU A 69 -15.78 2.72 -18.11
C LEU A 69 -16.65 2.82 -19.36
N LYS A 70 -16.11 2.47 -20.53
CA LYS A 70 -16.76 2.56 -21.84
C LYS A 70 -17.31 3.96 -22.09
N ILE A 71 -16.50 4.97 -21.83
CA ILE A 71 -16.89 6.38 -22.02
C ILE A 71 -17.29 6.60 -23.48
N THR A 72 -18.46 7.18 -23.68
CA THR A 72 -19.00 7.49 -25.01
C THR A 72 -18.64 8.91 -25.43
N ALA A 73 -18.78 9.23 -26.72
CA ALA A 73 -18.54 10.59 -27.22
C ALA A 73 -19.40 11.66 -26.52
N ALA A 74 -20.63 11.30 -26.09
CA ALA A 74 -21.50 12.19 -25.34
C ALA A 74 -21.03 12.44 -23.89
N GLN A 75 -20.22 11.53 -23.34
CA GLN A 75 -19.67 11.59 -21.99
C GLN A 75 -18.27 12.22 -21.95
N GLU A 76 -17.62 12.44 -23.11
CA GLU A 76 -16.24 12.92 -23.19
C GLU A 76 -16.04 14.28 -22.50
N GLY A 77 -17.00 15.19 -22.64
CA GLY A 77 -16.95 16.49 -21.96
C GLY A 77 -16.98 16.38 -20.43
N GLN A 78 -17.56 15.31 -19.88
CA GLN A 78 -17.54 15.03 -18.43
C GLN A 78 -16.33 14.18 -18.02
N TRP A 79 -15.72 13.47 -18.97
CA TRP A 79 -14.51 12.69 -18.75
C TRP A 79 -13.25 13.57 -18.66
N GLU A 80 -13.13 14.60 -19.49
CA GLU A 80 -11.89 15.41 -19.52
C GLU A 80 -11.51 16.03 -18.17
N PRO A 81 -12.45 16.57 -17.35
CA PRO A 81 -12.11 17.04 -16.00
C PRO A 81 -11.60 15.93 -15.07
N VAL A 82 -12.08 14.69 -15.25
CA VAL A 82 -11.60 13.51 -14.52
C VAL A 82 -10.17 13.19 -14.92
N ALA A 83 -9.90 13.10 -16.23
CA ALA A 83 -8.56 12.86 -16.77
C ALA A 83 -7.57 13.94 -16.33
N GLN A 84 -7.95 15.21 -16.42
CA GLN A 84 -7.10 16.33 -16.01
C GLN A 84 -6.79 16.28 -14.51
N THR A 85 -7.78 15.97 -13.67
CA THR A 85 -7.54 15.84 -12.22
C THR A 85 -6.55 14.71 -11.91
N MET A 86 -6.56 13.61 -12.67
CA MET A 86 -5.58 12.53 -12.53
C MET A 86 -4.16 12.97 -12.94
N ARG A 87 -4.03 13.78 -14.00
CA ARG A 87 -2.75 14.37 -14.44
C ARG A 87 -2.20 15.34 -13.40
N ASP A 88 -3.01 16.29 -12.97
CA ASP A 88 -2.62 17.31 -11.98
C ASP A 88 -2.16 16.67 -10.66
N ASN A 89 -2.89 15.65 -10.21
CA ASN A 89 -2.52 14.93 -9.00
C ASN A 89 -1.20 14.17 -9.17
N ALA A 90 -0.94 13.59 -10.35
CA ALA A 90 0.33 12.92 -10.62
C ALA A 90 1.50 13.91 -10.65
N GLU A 91 1.35 15.06 -11.29
CA GLU A 91 2.34 16.13 -11.31
C GLU A 91 2.66 16.66 -9.89
N GLN A 92 1.62 16.82 -9.07
CA GLN A 92 1.79 17.21 -7.66
C GLN A 92 2.61 16.16 -6.89
N ILE A 93 2.33 14.87 -7.07
CA ILE A 93 3.08 13.80 -6.42
C ILE A 93 4.52 13.72 -6.94
N ASP A 94 4.74 13.88 -8.24
CA ASP A 94 6.08 13.91 -8.84
C ASP A 94 6.92 15.07 -8.30
N THR A 95 6.32 16.26 -8.16
CA THR A 95 6.97 17.43 -7.53
C THR A 95 7.41 17.12 -6.10
N LEU A 96 6.57 16.45 -5.31
CA LEU A 96 6.92 16.04 -3.94
C LEU A 96 8.04 14.98 -3.92
N VAL A 97 8.04 14.05 -4.88
CA VAL A 97 9.11 13.06 -5.03
C VAL A 97 10.43 13.74 -5.38
N GLU A 98 10.44 14.69 -6.31
CA GLU A 98 11.62 15.46 -6.67
C GLU A 98 12.15 16.27 -5.49
N LYS A 99 11.28 16.98 -4.77
CA LYS A 99 11.62 17.73 -3.55
C LYS A 99 12.29 16.81 -2.52
N ARG A 100 11.75 15.62 -2.31
CA ARG A 100 12.32 14.65 -1.37
C ARG A 100 13.68 14.13 -1.84
N ASN A 101 13.81 13.78 -3.12
CA ASN A 101 15.05 13.25 -3.68
C ASN A 101 16.19 14.28 -3.71
N ALA A 102 15.85 15.57 -3.86
CA ALA A 102 16.83 16.66 -3.79
C ALA A 102 17.39 16.86 -2.38
N ASN A 103 16.69 16.42 -1.34
CA ASN A 103 17.14 16.52 0.04
C ASN A 103 17.89 15.24 0.48
N THR A 104 19.20 15.22 0.27
CA THR A 104 20.07 14.06 0.58
C THR A 104 20.39 13.89 2.07
N SER A 105 19.90 14.76 2.95
CA SER A 105 20.23 14.74 4.39
C SER A 105 19.03 15.16 5.26
N MET A 106 17.92 14.45 5.08
CA MET A 106 16.68 14.71 5.81
C MET A 106 16.82 14.40 7.30
N THR A 107 16.34 15.31 8.15
CA THR A 107 16.10 15.03 9.57
C THR A 107 14.82 14.23 9.76
N ALA A 108 14.60 13.68 10.96
CA ALA A 108 13.34 13.02 11.30
C ALA A 108 12.12 13.95 11.17
N LEU A 109 12.28 15.25 11.43
CA LEU A 109 11.21 16.23 11.24
C LEU A 109 10.92 16.45 9.75
N ASP A 110 11.93 16.48 8.89
CA ASP A 110 11.75 16.61 7.45
C ASP A 110 11.05 15.38 6.85
N ASP A 111 11.37 14.18 7.34
CA ASP A 111 10.71 12.95 6.95
C ASP A 111 9.22 12.95 7.32
N LEU A 112 8.88 13.36 8.55
CA LEU A 112 7.49 13.48 9.01
C LEU A 112 6.71 14.52 8.19
N ASN A 113 7.33 15.68 7.92
CA ASN A 113 6.71 16.71 7.09
C ASN A 113 6.48 16.23 5.66
N SER A 114 7.46 15.54 5.06
CA SER A 114 7.32 14.96 3.71
C SER A 114 6.17 13.96 3.67
N TYR A 115 6.09 13.08 4.67
CA TYR A 115 4.99 12.13 4.78
C TYR A 115 3.63 12.82 4.90
N ALA A 116 3.54 13.90 5.69
CA ALA A 116 2.33 14.70 5.81
C ALA A 116 1.94 15.34 4.47
N GLU A 117 2.90 15.91 3.73
CA GLU A 117 2.67 16.49 2.40
C GLU A 117 2.15 15.44 1.39
N PHE A 118 2.76 14.26 1.32
CA PHE A 118 2.27 13.17 0.46
C PHE A 118 0.86 12.70 0.86
N THR A 119 0.58 12.59 2.15
CA THR A 119 -0.73 12.16 2.66
C THR A 119 -1.80 13.20 2.31
N GLN A 120 -1.48 14.48 2.50
CA GLN A 120 -2.37 15.59 2.16
C GLN A 120 -2.65 15.64 0.65
N ALA A 121 -1.61 15.57 -0.18
CA ALA A 121 -1.74 15.56 -1.63
C ALA A 121 -2.65 14.42 -2.12
N ASN A 122 -2.45 13.19 -1.60
CA ASN A 122 -3.33 12.07 -1.92
C ASN A 122 -4.79 12.31 -1.49
N SER A 123 -5.01 12.84 -0.28
CA SER A 123 -6.36 13.13 0.21
C SER A 123 -7.07 14.16 -0.66
N ASP A 124 -6.38 15.24 -1.01
CA ASP A 124 -6.95 16.30 -1.83
C ASP A 124 -7.17 15.87 -3.27
N GLY A 125 -6.27 15.06 -3.82
CA GLY A 125 -6.45 14.41 -5.12
C GLY A 125 -7.73 13.56 -5.17
N VAL A 126 -7.97 12.72 -4.15
CA VAL A 126 -9.20 11.91 -4.06
C VAL A 126 -10.45 12.77 -3.93
N LYS A 127 -10.42 13.83 -3.11
CA LYS A 127 -11.56 14.76 -2.99
C LYS A 127 -11.88 15.43 -4.33
N LYS A 128 -10.87 15.96 -5.02
CA LYS A 128 -11.04 16.59 -6.33
C LYS A 128 -11.60 15.60 -7.36
N LEU A 129 -11.01 14.40 -7.42
CA LEU A 129 -11.46 13.34 -8.32
C LEU A 129 -12.93 12.98 -8.06
N THR A 130 -13.33 12.87 -6.80
CA THR A 130 -14.73 12.59 -6.43
C THR A 130 -15.67 13.69 -6.91
N ALA A 131 -15.28 14.96 -6.77
CA ALA A 131 -16.10 16.09 -7.21
C ALA A 131 -16.32 16.09 -8.73
N VAL A 132 -15.27 15.85 -9.53
CA VAL A 132 -15.38 15.81 -11.00
C VAL A 132 -15.98 14.51 -11.53
N PHE A 133 -15.83 13.39 -10.82
CA PHE A 133 -16.39 12.10 -11.21
C PHE A 133 -17.89 12.00 -10.92
N THR A 134 -18.40 12.69 -9.90
CA THR A 134 -19.83 12.68 -9.54
C THR A 134 -20.78 12.97 -10.73
N PRO A 135 -20.63 14.06 -11.50
CA PRO A 135 -21.51 14.34 -12.64
C PRO A 135 -21.36 13.30 -13.77
N LEU A 136 -20.16 12.79 -14.00
CA LEU A 136 -19.92 11.72 -14.97
C LEU A 136 -20.68 10.45 -14.53
N TYR A 137 -20.48 10.01 -13.29
CA TYR A 137 -21.13 8.83 -12.71
C TYR A 137 -22.65 8.91 -12.81
N ASN A 138 -23.25 10.06 -12.49
CA ASN A 138 -24.70 10.23 -12.59
C ASN A 138 -25.23 10.06 -14.02
N ASN A 139 -24.45 10.43 -15.03
CA ASN A 139 -24.77 10.31 -16.46
C ASN A 139 -24.32 8.98 -17.10
N LEU A 140 -23.74 8.06 -16.32
CA LEU A 140 -23.48 6.70 -16.77
C LEU A 140 -24.78 5.89 -16.85
N SER A 141 -24.87 4.99 -17.83
CA SER A 141 -25.89 3.94 -17.86
C SER A 141 -25.75 2.99 -16.66
N ASP A 142 -26.81 2.25 -16.32
CA ASP A 142 -26.80 1.32 -15.18
C ASP A 142 -25.69 0.26 -15.30
N ASP A 143 -25.45 -0.25 -16.51
CA ASP A 143 -24.35 -1.19 -16.79
C ASP A 143 -22.97 -0.56 -16.58
N GLN A 144 -22.79 0.71 -17.00
CA GLN A 144 -21.56 1.45 -16.78
C GLN A 144 -21.34 1.76 -15.29
N LYS A 145 -22.38 2.13 -14.54
CA LYS A 145 -22.32 2.35 -13.08
C LYS A 145 -21.89 1.10 -12.34
N LYS A 146 -22.54 -0.03 -12.60
CA LYS A 146 -22.18 -1.33 -12.01
C LYS A 146 -20.73 -1.72 -12.30
N ASN A 147 -20.26 -1.44 -13.51
CA ASN A 147 -18.88 -1.69 -13.88
C ASN A 147 -17.91 -0.73 -13.18
N ALA A 148 -18.25 0.56 -13.07
CA ALA A 148 -17.48 1.54 -12.31
C ALA A 148 -17.35 1.11 -10.84
N ASP A 149 -18.45 0.74 -10.18
CA ASP A 149 -18.46 0.26 -8.80
C ASP A 149 -17.54 -0.94 -8.59
N LYS A 150 -17.50 -1.87 -9.55
CA LYS A 150 -16.59 -3.02 -9.53
C LYS A 150 -15.12 -2.61 -9.65
N ILE A 151 -14.81 -1.67 -10.55
CA ILE A 151 -13.44 -1.20 -10.77
C ILE A 151 -12.91 -0.53 -9.49
N PHE A 152 -13.71 0.34 -8.89
CA PHE A 152 -13.28 1.10 -7.71
C PHE A 152 -13.31 0.27 -6.40
N SER A 153 -14.26 -0.65 -6.23
CA SER A 153 -14.30 -1.55 -5.05
C SER A 153 -13.19 -2.61 -5.03
N GLN A 154 -12.68 -3.04 -6.20
CA GLN A 154 -11.54 -3.97 -6.26
C GLN A 154 -10.24 -3.36 -5.72
N GLY A 155 -10.08 -2.04 -5.76
CA GLY A 155 -8.94 -1.36 -5.16
C GLY A 155 -8.93 -1.47 -3.64
N GLU A 156 -10.10 -1.39 -3.00
CA GLU A 156 -10.26 -1.53 -1.55
C GLU A 156 -10.08 -2.98 -1.11
N ASN A 157 -10.71 -3.94 -1.81
CA ASN A 157 -10.60 -5.36 -1.46
C ASN A 157 -9.18 -5.93 -1.58
N ARG A 158 -8.33 -5.40 -2.48
CA ARG A 158 -6.95 -5.87 -2.63
C ARG A 158 -6.07 -5.56 -1.40
N ARG A 159 -6.45 -4.58 -0.57
CA ARG A 159 -5.82 -4.28 0.72
C ARG A 159 -6.26 -5.23 1.84
N VAL A 160 -7.49 -5.72 1.79
CA VAL A 160 -8.05 -6.62 2.82
C VAL A 160 -7.56 -8.06 2.65
N VAL A 161 -7.37 -8.54 1.42
CA VAL A 161 -6.95 -9.93 1.14
C VAL A 161 -5.51 -10.22 1.57
N HIS A 162 -4.63 -9.21 1.63
CA HIS A 162 -3.24 -9.40 2.11
C HIS A 162 -3.12 -9.67 3.62
N ASN A 163 -4.22 -9.60 4.38
CA ASN A 163 -4.23 -9.92 5.81
C ASN A 163 -4.72 -11.34 6.14
N LYS A 164 -5.01 -12.19 5.13
CA LYS A 164 -5.44 -13.58 5.34
C LYS A 164 -4.44 -14.53 4.68
N LYS A 165 -3.41 -14.92 5.43
CA LYS A 165 -2.51 -16.01 5.04
C LYS A 165 -3.34 -17.28 4.82
N PRO A 166 -3.22 -18.01 3.69
CA PRO A 166 -3.89 -19.29 3.52
C PRO A 166 -3.21 -20.31 4.44
N GLU A 167 -3.91 -20.70 5.50
CA GLU A 167 -3.60 -21.88 6.29
C GLU A 167 -3.70 -23.10 5.35
N LYS A 168 -2.58 -23.80 5.16
CA LYS A 168 -2.53 -24.99 4.31
C LYS A 168 -3.46 -26.05 4.91
N ALA A 169 -4.54 -26.36 4.20
CA ALA A 169 -5.41 -27.49 4.52
C ALA A 169 -4.57 -28.78 4.55
N LYS A 170 -4.48 -29.39 5.73
CA LYS A 170 -3.84 -30.69 5.94
C LYS A 170 -4.79 -31.76 5.40
N THR A 171 -4.42 -32.40 4.29
CA THR A 171 -5.15 -33.51 3.69
C THR A 171 -5.27 -34.67 4.69
N PRO A 172 -6.45 -35.32 4.84
CA PRO A 172 -6.56 -36.50 5.68
C PRO A 172 -5.86 -37.68 5.00
N ALA A 173 -4.86 -38.26 5.68
CA ALA A 173 -4.30 -39.54 5.29
C ALA A 173 -5.33 -40.64 5.59
N LYS A 174 -5.70 -41.39 4.54
CA LYS A 174 -6.48 -42.64 4.64
C LYS A 174 -5.72 -43.64 5.52
N GLY A 175 -6.41 -44.21 6.50
CA GLY A 175 -6.14 -45.47 7.16
C GLY A 175 -7.48 -46.11 7.46
#